data_AF-A0A429HZF1-F1
#
_entry.id   AF-A0A429HZF1-F1
#
_cell.length_a   1.000
_cell.length_b   1.000
_cell.length_c   1.000
_cell.angle_alpha   90.00
_cell.angle_beta   90.00
_cell.angle_gamma   90.00
#
_symmetry.space_group_name_H-M   'P 1'
#
loop_
_entity.id
_entity.type
_entity.pdbx_description
1 polymer ?
#
loop_
_entity_poly.entity_id
_entity_poly.type
_entity_poly.pdbx_seq_one_letter_code
_entity_poly.pdbx_strand_id
1 'polypeptide(L)'
;MGVPGSFPGSPGKPHTPVMDREEVDRALGRLAAEYEAIETSLLALQDHAGRRLLEGAELTGVTKDRWAATEQSITVLWAHFDAYTAALTAARELRARRRWPSPDDLAELTELLRGARVTVPGAATTGTAQFGGPARLSEQFSLEELVGRMNTLYAAALDVIVSADAVWSALPARIDLLAAELRRTLSLARSVGVRPGEHPAGDDLERITYELTQLRAQVISDPLAFWSPDADRSAAPGGGRPDTARYDRAARALEDARREIEAVLDVRQDAERRLMQLRDVLSRADRTLTEARQARGEVLAKIAASEVPAVSGPPTALHEQLTTAAEYRRHAQWHRLSPLLDSLEQRAEDELHRARESLTAVTAPLAVRAELRGRLDAYKAKAARHGLAEDPLLTERYDVARRMLWSAPCDLRAAEHAVLRYQQAVAEALLPPDPGPGPADGPQGEA
;
A
#
# COMPACT_ATOMS: atom_id res chain seq x y z
N MET A 1 -52.45 -58.98 -55.82
CA MET A 1 -52.18 -57.87 -54.88
C MET A 1 -52.33 -58.40 -53.46
N GLY A 2 -51.23 -58.52 -52.71
CA GLY A 2 -51.23 -58.69 -51.24
C GLY A 2 -51.18 -60.12 -50.66
N VAL A 3 -49.98 -60.54 -50.23
CA VAL A 3 -49.71 -61.48 -49.12
C VAL A 3 -49.24 -60.58 -47.95
N PRO A 4 -49.63 -60.74 -46.65
CA PRO A 4 -49.12 -61.77 -45.71
C PRO A 4 -50.17 -62.21 -44.64
N GLY A 5 -49.97 -63.10 -43.67
CA GLY A 5 -48.81 -63.85 -43.16
C GLY A 5 -49.06 -64.20 -41.69
N SER A 6 -48.47 -65.32 -41.24
CA SER A 6 -48.44 -65.83 -39.87
C SER A 6 -48.06 -64.78 -38.81
N PHE A 7 -48.61 -64.92 -37.60
CA PHE A 7 -47.95 -64.47 -36.36
C PHE A 7 -47.15 -65.64 -35.76
N PRO A 8 -45.80 -65.57 -35.71
CA PRO A 8 -45.00 -66.41 -34.82
C PRO A 8 -44.83 -65.75 -33.45
N GLY A 9 -44.44 -66.59 -32.49
CA GLY A 9 -44.39 -66.35 -31.06
C GLY A 9 -43.54 -65.17 -30.59
N SER A 10 -43.81 -64.80 -29.33
CA SER A 10 -42.99 -63.93 -28.49
C SER A 10 -41.49 -64.23 -28.61
N PRO A 11 -40.62 -63.23 -28.77
CA PRO A 11 -39.21 -63.41 -28.46
C PRO A 11 -39.05 -63.46 -26.95
N GLY A 12 -38.60 -64.62 -26.47
CA GLY A 12 -38.13 -64.81 -25.10
C GLY A 12 -37.00 -63.85 -24.75
N LYS A 13 -36.88 -63.54 -23.46
CA LYS A 13 -35.78 -62.77 -22.88
C LYS A 13 -34.43 -63.33 -23.37
N PRO A 14 -33.45 -62.48 -23.71
CA PRO A 14 -32.11 -62.96 -24.00
C PRO A 14 -31.54 -63.60 -22.72
N HIS A 15 -31.40 -64.93 -22.75
CA HIS A 15 -30.57 -65.64 -21.78
C HIS A 15 -29.12 -65.27 -22.08
N THR A 16 -28.49 -64.51 -21.20
CA THR A 16 -27.04 -64.35 -21.18
C THR A 16 -26.38 -65.73 -21.16
N PRO A 17 -25.43 -66.02 -22.07
CA PRO A 17 -24.78 -67.32 -22.10
C PRO A 17 -24.05 -67.59 -20.77
N VAL A 18 -24.22 -68.80 -20.25
CA VAL A 18 -23.54 -69.30 -19.04
C VAL A 18 -22.04 -69.25 -19.27
N MET A 19 -21.29 -68.68 -18.32
CA MET A 19 -19.85 -68.51 -18.44
C MET A 19 -19.12 -69.84 -18.39
N ASP A 20 -18.06 -69.98 -19.18
CA ASP A 20 -17.14 -71.10 -19.04
C ASP A 20 -16.25 -70.93 -17.78
N ARG A 21 -15.52 -72.00 -17.42
CA ARG A 21 -14.65 -71.98 -16.24
C ARG A 21 -13.56 -70.91 -16.32
N GLU A 22 -12.94 -70.71 -17.48
CA GLU A 22 -11.85 -69.75 -17.66
C GLU A 22 -12.35 -68.31 -17.63
N GLU A 23 -13.56 -68.07 -18.13
CA GLU A 23 -14.29 -66.81 -18.03
C GLU A 23 -14.65 -66.48 -16.58
N VAL A 24 -15.10 -67.46 -15.80
CA VAL A 24 -15.37 -67.29 -14.36
C VAL A 24 -14.07 -66.96 -13.60
N ASP A 25 -12.99 -67.71 -13.85
CA ASP A 25 -11.70 -67.47 -13.19
C ASP A 25 -11.14 -66.07 -13.54
N ARG A 26 -11.26 -65.63 -14.81
CA ARG A 26 -10.91 -64.27 -15.22
C ARG A 26 -11.80 -63.20 -14.59
N ALA A 27 -13.10 -63.44 -14.46
CA ALA A 27 -14.01 -62.50 -13.81
C ALA A 27 -13.71 -62.35 -12.32
N LEU A 28 -13.47 -63.45 -11.61
CA LEU A 28 -13.06 -63.44 -10.20
C LEU A 28 -11.70 -62.75 -10.02
N GLY A 29 -10.76 -62.93 -10.94
CA GLY A 29 -9.48 -62.22 -10.94
C GLY A 29 -9.63 -60.70 -11.10
N ARG A 30 -10.52 -60.25 -12.00
CA ARG A 30 -10.83 -58.82 -12.16
C ARG A 30 -11.50 -58.22 -10.91
N LEU A 31 -12.52 -58.89 -10.38
CA LEU A 31 -13.21 -58.44 -9.16
C LEU A 31 -12.29 -58.43 -7.94
N ALA A 32 -11.30 -59.34 -7.87
CA ALA A 32 -10.28 -59.31 -6.83
C ALA A 32 -9.39 -58.06 -6.92
N ALA A 33 -8.95 -57.69 -8.12
CA ALA A 33 -8.18 -56.46 -8.32
C ALA A 33 -9.02 -55.21 -8.03
N GLU A 34 -10.30 -55.21 -8.42
CA GLU A 34 -11.25 -54.14 -8.09
C GLU A 34 -11.49 -54.03 -6.58
N TYR A 35 -11.62 -55.16 -5.88
CA TYR A 35 -11.75 -55.21 -4.42
C TYR A 35 -10.57 -54.52 -3.73
N GLU A 36 -9.33 -54.88 -4.07
CA GLU A 36 -8.12 -54.28 -3.48
C GLU A 36 -8.04 -52.78 -3.77
N ALA A 37 -8.43 -52.34 -4.97
CA ALA A 37 -8.46 -50.93 -5.34
C ALA A 37 -9.51 -50.14 -4.54
N ILE A 38 -10.69 -50.72 -4.33
CA ILE A 38 -11.77 -50.13 -3.53
C ILE A 38 -11.35 -50.06 -2.06
N GLU A 39 -10.79 -51.14 -1.50
CA GLU A 39 -10.31 -51.19 -0.12
C GLU A 39 -9.25 -50.11 0.15
N THR A 40 -8.25 -50.02 -0.74
CA THR A 40 -7.21 -48.99 -0.66
C THR A 40 -7.80 -47.58 -0.70
N SER A 41 -8.81 -47.35 -1.55
CA SER A 41 -9.47 -46.03 -1.67
C SER A 41 -10.27 -45.69 -0.40
N LEU A 42 -10.98 -46.66 0.18
CA LEU A 42 -11.75 -46.46 1.41
C LEU A 42 -10.85 -46.18 2.62
N LEU A 43 -9.70 -46.86 2.72
CA LEU A 43 -8.69 -46.56 3.73
C LEU A 43 -8.12 -45.15 3.57
N ALA A 44 -7.80 -44.75 2.32
CA ALA A 44 -7.34 -43.39 2.05
C ALA A 44 -8.38 -42.31 2.43
N LEU A 45 -9.68 -42.58 2.23
CA LEU A 45 -10.76 -41.70 2.67
C LEU A 45 -10.86 -41.61 4.20
N GLN A 46 -10.61 -42.71 4.91
CA GLN A 46 -10.63 -42.76 6.36
C GLN A 46 -9.45 -41.99 6.97
N ASP A 47 -8.26 -42.12 6.40
CA ASP A 47 -7.04 -41.48 6.89
C ASP A 47 -6.87 -40.02 6.43
N HIS A 48 -7.82 -39.49 5.67
CA HIS A 48 -7.73 -38.14 5.11
C HIS A 48 -7.69 -37.07 6.21
N ALA A 49 -6.71 -36.15 6.14
CA ALA A 49 -6.53 -35.09 7.13
C ALA A 49 -7.77 -34.20 7.30
N GLY A 50 -8.35 -33.73 6.19
CA GLY A 50 -9.61 -32.98 6.19
C GLY A 50 -10.77 -33.67 6.91
N ARG A 51 -10.88 -35.00 6.83
CA ARG A 51 -11.92 -35.75 7.55
C ARG A 51 -11.72 -35.67 9.06
N ARG A 52 -10.49 -35.92 9.54
CA ARG A 52 -10.15 -35.81 10.96
C ARG A 52 -10.44 -34.42 11.53
N LEU A 53 -10.23 -33.38 10.72
CA LEU A 53 -10.55 -32.01 11.11
C LEU A 53 -12.06 -31.78 11.18
N LEU A 54 -12.84 -32.30 10.23
CA LEU A 54 -14.31 -32.20 10.24
C LEU A 54 -14.92 -32.95 11.44
N GLU A 55 -14.40 -34.14 11.78
CA GLU A 55 -14.85 -34.93 12.94
C GLU A 55 -14.51 -34.26 14.29
N GLY A 56 -13.42 -33.50 14.35
CA GLY A 56 -12.93 -32.88 15.59
C GLY A 56 -13.39 -31.43 15.83
N ALA A 57 -14.01 -30.77 14.85
CA ALA A 57 -14.37 -29.36 14.92
C ALA A 57 -15.85 -29.14 15.30
N GLU A 58 -16.15 -28.03 15.98
CA GLU A 58 -17.53 -27.57 16.18
C GLU A 58 -18.05 -26.93 14.88
N LEU A 59 -18.64 -27.76 14.01
CA LEU A 59 -19.12 -27.35 12.70
C LEU A 59 -20.42 -26.55 12.78
N THR A 60 -20.53 -25.54 11.93
CA THR A 60 -21.71 -24.66 11.79
C THR A 60 -22.07 -24.46 10.32
N GLY A 61 -23.28 -23.93 10.07
CA GLY A 61 -23.70 -23.50 8.73
C GLY A 61 -23.66 -24.60 7.67
N VAL A 62 -23.16 -24.24 6.49
CA VAL A 62 -23.16 -25.11 5.30
C VAL A 62 -22.28 -26.34 5.53
N THR A 63 -21.16 -26.17 6.22
CA THR A 63 -20.24 -27.27 6.52
C THR A 63 -20.90 -28.33 7.39
N LYS A 64 -21.65 -27.93 8.41
CA LYS A 64 -22.38 -28.87 9.28
C LYS A 64 -23.40 -29.69 8.48
N ASP A 65 -24.21 -29.03 7.66
CA ASP A 65 -25.27 -29.70 6.90
C ASP A 65 -24.70 -30.67 5.87
N ARG A 66 -23.65 -30.25 5.14
CA ARG A 66 -22.96 -31.11 4.16
C ARG A 66 -22.23 -32.27 4.83
N TRP A 67 -21.53 -32.03 5.94
CA TRP A 67 -20.82 -33.08 6.67
C TRP A 67 -21.77 -34.14 7.22
N ALA A 68 -22.91 -33.75 7.80
CA ALA A 68 -23.90 -34.69 8.30
C ALA A 68 -24.47 -35.60 7.18
N ALA A 69 -24.70 -35.05 5.98
CA ALA A 69 -25.10 -35.84 4.82
C ALA A 69 -23.97 -36.76 4.32
N THR A 70 -22.72 -36.30 4.37
CA THR A 70 -21.53 -37.08 4.03
C THR A 70 -21.32 -38.24 5.01
N GLU A 71 -21.50 -38.04 6.32
CA GLU A 71 -21.39 -39.13 7.33
C GLU A 71 -22.41 -40.25 7.07
N GLN A 72 -23.65 -39.88 6.71
CA GLN A 72 -24.66 -40.85 6.31
C GLN A 72 -24.25 -41.58 5.03
N SER A 73 -23.73 -40.84 4.04
CA SER A 73 -23.26 -41.41 2.77
C SER A 73 -22.07 -42.36 2.96
N ILE A 74 -21.14 -42.04 3.87
CA ILE A 74 -20.01 -42.91 4.25
C ILE A 74 -20.51 -44.17 4.94
N THR A 75 -21.52 -44.07 5.80
CA THR A 75 -22.13 -45.24 6.45
C THR A 75 -22.76 -46.19 5.42
N VAL A 76 -23.49 -45.62 4.45
CA VAL A 76 -24.08 -46.38 3.34
C VAL A 76 -22.99 -47.00 2.46
N LEU A 77 -21.91 -46.27 2.18
CA LEU A 77 -20.76 -46.74 1.40
C LEU A 77 -20.10 -47.98 2.02
N TRP A 78 -19.86 -47.98 3.34
CA TRP A 78 -19.33 -49.15 4.04
C TRP A 78 -20.30 -50.34 4.01
N ALA A 79 -21.59 -50.11 4.20
CA ALA A 79 -22.59 -51.19 4.09
C ALA A 79 -22.64 -51.79 2.67
N HIS A 80 -22.43 -50.98 1.62
CA HIS A 80 -22.32 -51.46 0.24
C HIS A 80 -21.03 -52.26 0.03
N PHE A 81 -19.91 -51.82 0.60
CA PHE A 81 -18.65 -52.55 0.55
C PHE A 81 -18.71 -53.90 1.29
N ASP A 82 -19.37 -53.97 2.45
CA ASP A 82 -19.60 -55.22 3.17
C ASP A 82 -20.43 -56.21 2.34
N ALA A 83 -21.50 -55.72 1.69
CA ALA A 83 -22.32 -56.52 0.79
C ALA A 83 -21.55 -57.01 -0.45
N TYR A 84 -20.69 -56.16 -1.01
CA TYR A 84 -19.77 -56.53 -2.11
C TYR A 84 -18.79 -57.62 -1.66
N THR A 85 -18.20 -57.47 -0.48
CA THR A 85 -17.24 -58.42 0.11
C THR A 85 -17.89 -59.79 0.36
N ALA A 86 -19.12 -59.80 0.90
CA ALA A 86 -19.89 -61.03 1.11
C ALA A 86 -20.21 -61.74 -0.21
N ALA A 87 -20.62 -61.00 -1.24
CA ALA A 87 -20.92 -61.55 -2.56
C ALA A 87 -19.67 -62.14 -3.25
N LEU A 88 -18.53 -61.43 -3.17
CA LEU A 88 -17.24 -61.91 -3.70
C LEU A 88 -16.75 -63.16 -2.96
N THR A 89 -16.90 -63.20 -1.64
CA THR A 89 -16.53 -64.36 -0.82
C THR A 89 -17.40 -65.57 -1.16
N ALA A 90 -18.72 -65.39 -1.27
CA ALA A 90 -19.65 -66.46 -1.68
C ALA A 90 -19.33 -67.00 -3.09
N ALA A 91 -18.98 -66.13 -4.04
CA ALA A 91 -18.58 -66.55 -5.39
C ALA A 91 -17.25 -67.33 -5.38
N ARG A 92 -16.27 -66.92 -4.57
CA ARG A 92 -14.99 -67.64 -4.39
C ARG A 92 -15.19 -69.00 -3.74
N GLU A 93 -16.01 -69.09 -2.70
CA GLU A 93 -16.34 -70.34 -2.03
C GLU A 93 -17.05 -71.31 -2.98
N LEU A 94 -18.05 -70.84 -3.72
CA LEU A 94 -18.79 -71.64 -4.70
C LEU A 94 -17.85 -72.20 -5.79
N ARG A 95 -16.90 -71.39 -6.26
CA ARG A 95 -15.87 -71.82 -7.21
C ARG A 95 -14.85 -72.80 -6.62
N ALA A 96 -14.55 -72.71 -5.32
CA ALA A 96 -13.59 -73.55 -4.62
C ALA A 96 -14.14 -74.92 -4.17
N ARG A 97 -15.47 -75.07 -4.07
CA ARG A 97 -16.14 -76.32 -3.65
C ARG A 97 -15.76 -77.55 -4.49
N ARG A 98 -15.52 -77.38 -5.79
CA ARG A 98 -15.22 -78.49 -6.72
C ARG A 98 -14.09 -78.13 -7.68
N ARG A 99 -13.19 -79.08 -7.93
CA ARG A 99 -12.11 -78.95 -8.93
C ARG A 99 -12.65 -78.79 -10.36
N TRP A 100 -13.86 -79.31 -10.61
CA TRP A 100 -14.63 -79.17 -11.85
C TRP A 100 -16.07 -78.77 -11.48
N PRO A 101 -16.45 -77.49 -11.66
CA PRO A 101 -17.81 -77.01 -11.41
C PRO A 101 -18.83 -77.74 -12.28
N SER A 102 -20.01 -78.04 -11.74
CA SER A 102 -21.13 -78.56 -12.54
C SER A 102 -21.76 -77.44 -13.40
N PRO A 103 -22.54 -77.79 -14.44
CA PRO A 103 -23.29 -76.79 -15.20
C PRO A 103 -24.21 -75.92 -14.34
N ASP A 104 -24.80 -76.50 -13.28
CA ASP A 104 -25.62 -75.78 -12.31
C ASP A 104 -24.78 -74.80 -11.46
N ASP A 105 -23.58 -75.22 -11.02
CA ASP A 105 -22.64 -74.35 -10.31
C ASP A 105 -22.18 -73.17 -11.21
N LEU A 106 -21.95 -73.41 -12.51
CA LEU A 106 -21.59 -72.36 -13.47
C LEU A 106 -22.74 -71.40 -13.77
N ALA A 107 -23.99 -71.88 -13.80
CA ALA A 107 -25.17 -71.04 -13.93
C ALA A 107 -25.36 -70.16 -12.68
N GLU A 108 -25.17 -70.73 -11.48
CA GLU A 108 -25.24 -69.99 -10.21
C GLU A 108 -24.11 -68.95 -10.10
N LEU A 109 -22.88 -69.28 -10.52
CA LEU A 109 -21.76 -68.33 -10.60
C LEU A 109 -22.02 -67.23 -11.63
N THR A 110 -22.57 -67.56 -12.80
CA THR A 110 -22.90 -66.55 -13.83
C THR A 110 -23.96 -65.57 -13.32
N GLU A 111 -24.98 -66.06 -12.60
CA GLU A 111 -26.01 -65.23 -11.98
C GLU A 111 -25.48 -64.37 -10.83
N LEU A 112 -24.52 -64.85 -10.02
CA LEU A 112 -23.88 -64.04 -8.99
C LEU A 112 -22.95 -62.96 -9.57
N LEU A 113 -22.27 -63.25 -10.68
CA LEU A 113 -21.29 -62.35 -11.29
C LEU A 113 -21.91 -61.34 -12.26
N ARG A 114 -23.01 -61.67 -12.94
CA ARG A 114 -23.67 -60.81 -13.94
C ARG A 114 -25.12 -60.45 -13.60
N GLY A 115 -25.76 -61.18 -12.70
CA GLY A 115 -27.16 -60.97 -12.31
C GLY A 115 -27.31 -60.02 -11.11
N ALA A 116 -28.54 -59.59 -10.86
CA ALA A 116 -28.89 -58.74 -9.73
C ALA A 116 -29.21 -59.58 -8.48
N ARG A 117 -28.18 -60.13 -7.82
CA ARG A 117 -28.35 -61.00 -6.64
C ARG A 117 -27.80 -60.43 -5.33
N VAL A 118 -27.08 -59.30 -5.35
CA VAL A 118 -26.56 -58.71 -4.11
C VAL A 118 -27.69 -57.96 -3.42
N THR A 119 -28.10 -58.45 -2.25
CA THR A 119 -29.13 -57.81 -1.42
C THR A 119 -28.48 -56.86 -0.45
N VAL A 120 -28.84 -55.58 -0.55
CA VAL A 120 -28.40 -54.54 0.39
C VAL A 120 -29.61 -54.10 1.20
N PRO A 121 -29.49 -53.89 2.52
CA PRO A 121 -30.55 -53.29 3.32
C PRO A 121 -30.98 -51.97 2.68
N GLY A 122 -32.28 -51.80 2.42
CA GLY A 122 -32.77 -50.57 1.82
C GLY A 122 -32.49 -49.38 2.72
N ALA A 123 -31.82 -48.35 2.20
CA ALA A 123 -31.62 -47.11 2.94
C ALA A 123 -33.01 -46.52 3.26
N ALA A 124 -33.32 -46.39 4.55
CA ALA A 124 -34.53 -45.69 4.99
C ALA A 124 -34.41 -44.24 4.51
N THR A 125 -35.13 -43.89 3.44
CA THR A 125 -35.16 -42.55 2.88
C THR A 125 -35.87 -41.61 3.85
N THR A 126 -35.13 -41.03 4.78
CA THR A 126 -35.59 -39.90 5.59
C THR A 126 -35.41 -38.61 4.80
N GLY A 127 -36.40 -38.25 3.99
CA GLY A 127 -36.46 -36.92 3.37
C GLY A 127 -37.27 -36.89 2.08
N THR A 128 -38.42 -36.20 2.11
CA THR A 128 -39.29 -35.88 0.98
C THR A 128 -39.87 -37.05 0.19
N ALA A 129 -40.79 -37.78 0.84
CA ALA A 129 -41.80 -38.56 0.13
C ALA A 129 -42.78 -37.61 -0.58
N GLN A 130 -42.51 -37.28 -1.84
CA GLN A 130 -43.55 -36.95 -2.81
C GLN A 130 -43.41 -37.94 -3.96
N PHE A 131 -44.45 -38.77 -4.14
CA PHE A 131 -44.58 -39.93 -5.04
C PHE A 131 -44.21 -41.33 -4.47
N GLY A 132 -45.00 -41.79 -3.49
CA GLY A 132 -45.82 -43.01 -3.63
C GLY A 132 -45.20 -44.39 -3.92
N GLY A 133 -43.91 -44.64 -3.66
CA GLY A 133 -43.34 -46.00 -3.71
C GLY A 133 -43.28 -46.65 -2.31
N PRO A 134 -43.58 -47.96 -2.16
CA PRO A 134 -43.40 -48.65 -0.87
C PRO A 134 -41.91 -48.62 -0.48
N ALA A 135 -41.62 -48.39 0.81
CA ALA A 135 -40.28 -48.50 1.36
C ALA A 135 -39.76 -49.93 1.11
N ARG A 136 -38.86 -50.10 0.15
CA ARG A 136 -38.23 -51.39 -0.12
C ARG A 136 -37.24 -51.66 1.02
N LEU A 137 -37.57 -52.63 1.87
CA LEU A 137 -36.72 -53.06 3.00
C LEU A 137 -35.38 -53.65 2.53
N SER A 138 -35.28 -54.08 1.27
CA SER A 138 -34.07 -54.58 0.65
C SER A 138 -34.07 -54.23 -0.84
N GLU A 139 -32.94 -53.76 -1.35
CA GLU A 139 -32.73 -53.54 -2.78
C GLU A 139 -31.76 -54.60 -3.33
N GLN A 140 -31.95 -55.00 -4.59
CA GLN A 140 -31.09 -55.97 -5.28
C GLN A 140 -30.27 -55.24 -6.34
N PHE A 141 -28.96 -55.45 -6.32
CA PHE A 141 -28.00 -54.88 -7.27
C PHE A 141 -27.18 -55.95 -7.96
N SER A 142 -26.75 -55.65 -9.19
CA SER A 142 -25.58 -56.31 -9.77
C SER A 142 -24.29 -55.78 -9.10
N LEU A 143 -23.19 -56.54 -9.20
CA LEU A 143 -21.90 -56.10 -8.68
C LEU A 143 -21.43 -54.80 -9.35
N GLU A 144 -21.67 -54.64 -10.66
CA GLU A 144 -21.31 -53.44 -11.41
C GLU A 144 -22.12 -52.22 -10.97
N GLU A 145 -23.42 -52.37 -10.75
CA GLU A 145 -24.28 -51.30 -10.21
C GLU A 145 -23.86 -50.89 -8.80
N LEU A 146 -23.49 -51.87 -7.96
CA LEU A 146 -23.03 -51.63 -6.60
C LEU A 146 -21.74 -50.81 -6.60
N VAL A 147 -20.75 -51.20 -7.41
CA VAL A 147 -19.50 -50.46 -7.59
C VAL A 147 -19.77 -49.05 -8.14
N GLY A 148 -20.66 -48.90 -9.13
CA GLY A 148 -21.05 -47.59 -9.66
C GLY A 148 -21.65 -46.65 -8.60
N ARG A 149 -22.52 -47.19 -7.73
CA ARG A 149 -23.07 -46.45 -6.59
C ARG A 149 -22.01 -46.11 -5.54
N MET A 150 -21.16 -47.07 -5.20
CA MET A 150 -20.04 -46.85 -4.27
C MET A 150 -19.10 -45.75 -4.78
N ASN A 151 -18.74 -45.77 -6.06
CA ASN A 151 -17.91 -44.72 -6.66
C ASN A 151 -18.58 -43.34 -6.59
N THR A 152 -19.91 -43.28 -6.76
CA THR A 152 -20.67 -42.02 -6.64
C THR A 152 -20.67 -41.50 -5.21
N LEU A 153 -20.92 -42.36 -4.22
CA LEU A 153 -20.89 -42.02 -2.80
C LEU A 153 -19.48 -41.61 -2.35
N TYR A 154 -18.46 -42.35 -2.79
CA TYR A 154 -17.06 -42.04 -2.54
C TYR A 154 -16.67 -40.68 -3.10
N ALA A 155 -17.00 -40.40 -4.37
CA ALA A 155 -16.71 -39.12 -5.01
C ALA A 155 -17.40 -37.95 -4.27
N ALA A 156 -18.67 -38.10 -3.88
CA ALA A 156 -19.39 -37.08 -3.13
C ALA A 156 -18.81 -36.84 -1.73
N ALA A 157 -18.39 -37.90 -1.03
CA ALA A 157 -17.76 -37.79 0.28
C ALA A 157 -16.38 -37.12 0.19
N LEU A 158 -15.56 -37.55 -0.78
CA LEU A 158 -14.24 -37.00 -1.03
C LEU A 158 -14.32 -35.52 -1.44
N ASP A 159 -15.32 -35.13 -2.22
CA ASP A 159 -15.51 -33.73 -2.63
C ASP A 159 -15.68 -32.80 -1.43
N VAL A 160 -16.52 -33.18 -0.46
CA VAL A 160 -16.73 -32.38 0.77
C VAL A 160 -15.44 -32.29 1.59
N ILE A 161 -14.75 -33.41 1.78
CA ILE A 161 -13.52 -33.50 2.58
C ILE A 161 -12.39 -32.67 1.95
N VAL A 162 -12.15 -32.81 0.65
CA VAL A 162 -11.11 -32.09 -0.08
C VAL A 162 -11.43 -30.61 -0.16
N SER A 163 -12.70 -30.24 -0.36
CA SER A 163 -13.13 -28.83 -0.40
C SER A 163 -12.88 -28.13 0.94
N ALA A 164 -13.22 -28.77 2.06
CA ALA A 164 -12.98 -28.22 3.39
C ALA A 164 -11.48 -28.10 3.70
N ASP A 165 -10.70 -29.14 3.38
CA ASP A 165 -9.25 -29.18 3.56
C ASP A 165 -8.54 -28.08 2.76
N ALA A 166 -8.95 -27.85 1.51
CA ALA A 166 -8.41 -26.79 0.67
C ALA A 166 -8.64 -25.40 1.26
N VAL A 167 -9.81 -25.15 1.85
CA VAL A 167 -10.12 -23.88 2.53
C VAL A 167 -9.28 -23.70 3.79
N TRP A 168 -9.22 -24.72 4.65
CA TRP A 168 -8.43 -24.67 5.88
C TRP A 168 -6.92 -24.61 5.65
N SER A 169 -6.44 -25.14 4.53
CA SER A 169 -5.03 -25.02 4.14
C SER A 169 -4.68 -23.62 3.63
N ALA A 170 -5.63 -22.90 3.01
CA ALA A 170 -5.36 -21.63 2.35
C ALA A 170 -5.69 -20.39 3.20
N LEU A 171 -6.87 -20.34 3.80
CA LEU A 171 -7.41 -19.11 4.39
C LEU A 171 -6.81 -18.71 5.75
N PRO A 172 -6.44 -19.63 6.67
CA PRO A 172 -5.86 -19.25 7.96
C PRO A 172 -4.57 -18.42 7.85
N ALA A 173 -3.63 -18.86 7.01
CA ALA A 173 -2.39 -18.12 6.77
C ALA A 173 -2.66 -16.71 6.22
N ARG A 174 -3.66 -16.59 5.34
CA ARG A 174 -4.07 -15.30 4.78
C ARG A 174 -4.67 -14.38 5.84
N ILE A 175 -5.50 -14.90 6.75
CA ILE A 175 -6.04 -14.14 7.88
C ILE A 175 -4.92 -13.64 8.80
N ASP A 176 -3.94 -14.50 9.10
CA ASP A 176 -2.84 -14.12 9.99
C ASP A 176 -1.98 -13.00 9.39
N LEU A 177 -1.73 -13.03 8.07
CA LEU A 177 -1.05 -11.94 7.36
C LEU A 177 -1.84 -10.63 7.43
N LEU A 178 -3.16 -10.66 7.17
CA LEU A 178 -4.01 -9.47 7.25
C LEU A 178 -4.11 -8.93 8.68
N ALA A 179 -4.22 -9.81 9.68
CA ALA A 179 -4.24 -9.42 11.08
C ALA A 179 -2.91 -8.80 11.52
N ALA A 180 -1.77 -9.29 11.01
CA ALA A 180 -0.47 -8.69 11.27
C ALA A 180 -0.35 -7.29 10.66
N GLU A 181 -0.82 -7.10 9.43
CA GLU A 181 -0.86 -5.78 8.80
C GLU A 181 -1.79 -4.83 9.55
N LEU A 182 -2.99 -5.27 9.91
CA LEU A 182 -3.92 -4.49 10.71
C LEU A 182 -3.30 -4.01 12.03
N ARG A 183 -2.56 -4.87 12.73
CA ARG A 183 -1.84 -4.48 13.97
C ARG A 183 -0.80 -3.39 13.72
N ARG A 184 -0.05 -3.47 12.61
CA ARG A 184 0.92 -2.43 12.22
C ARG A 184 0.21 -1.11 11.91
N THR A 185 -0.87 -1.14 11.12
CA THR A 185 -1.64 0.05 10.77
C THR A 185 -2.32 0.68 12.00
N LEU A 186 -2.85 -0.12 12.92
CA LEU A 186 -3.37 0.36 14.21
C LEU A 186 -2.29 1.05 15.06
N SER A 187 -1.07 0.51 15.08
CA SER A 187 0.05 1.14 15.78
C SER A 187 0.42 2.50 15.15
N LEU A 188 0.45 2.57 13.81
CA LEU A 188 0.68 3.80 13.09
C LEU A 188 -0.43 4.82 13.37
N ALA A 189 -1.70 4.42 13.26
CA ALA A 189 -2.87 5.26 13.56
C ALA A 189 -2.77 5.90 14.96
N ARG A 190 -2.46 5.09 15.98
CA ARG A 190 -2.26 5.57 17.36
C ARG A 190 -1.13 6.58 17.49
N SER A 191 -0.01 6.37 16.78
CA SER A 191 1.13 7.29 16.79
C SER A 191 0.80 8.65 16.13
N VAL A 192 -0.06 8.63 15.11
CA VAL A 192 -0.50 9.82 14.37
C VAL A 192 -1.69 10.52 15.06
N GLY A 193 -2.35 9.84 16.00
CA GLY A 193 -3.52 10.34 16.71
C GLY A 193 -4.85 10.07 16.00
N VAL A 194 -4.85 9.19 14.99
CA VAL A 194 -6.07 8.72 14.33
C VAL A 194 -6.79 7.76 15.27
N ARG A 195 -8.01 8.13 15.69
CA ARG A 195 -8.84 7.37 16.63
C ARG A 195 -10.24 7.12 16.07
N PRO A 196 -10.88 5.99 16.40
CA PRO A 196 -12.30 5.78 16.11
C PRO A 196 -13.17 6.91 16.70
N GLY A 197 -14.19 7.34 15.97
CA GLY A 197 -15.10 8.43 16.29
C GLY A 197 -14.57 9.84 16.00
N GLU A 198 -13.25 10.01 15.87
CA GLU A 198 -12.60 11.29 15.57
C GLU A 198 -12.17 11.38 14.10
N HIS A 199 -11.87 10.24 13.46
CA HIS A 199 -11.35 10.19 12.09
C HIS A 199 -11.92 8.96 11.33
N PRO A 200 -12.34 9.11 10.05
CA PRO A 200 -12.93 8.01 9.27
C PRO A 200 -12.02 6.79 9.15
N ALA A 201 -10.72 6.99 8.93
CA ALA A 201 -9.75 5.88 8.94
C ALA A 201 -9.71 5.10 10.27
N GLY A 202 -10.00 5.75 11.41
CA GLY A 202 -10.12 5.07 12.70
C GLY A 202 -11.34 4.14 12.75
N ASP A 203 -12.48 4.64 12.26
CA ASP A 203 -13.73 3.88 12.17
C ASP A 203 -13.59 2.69 11.20
N ASP A 204 -12.91 2.91 10.08
CA ASP A 204 -12.60 1.86 9.11
C ASP A 204 -11.74 0.76 9.71
N LEU A 205 -10.68 1.11 10.47
CA LEU A 205 -9.85 0.12 11.14
C LEU A 205 -10.63 -0.69 12.20
N GLU A 206 -11.55 -0.06 12.92
CA GLU A 206 -12.43 -0.77 13.87
C GLU A 206 -13.36 -1.76 13.15
N ARG A 207 -14.01 -1.31 12.07
CA ARG A 207 -14.84 -2.14 11.21
C ARG A 207 -14.06 -3.33 10.62
N ILE A 208 -12.86 -3.09 10.10
CA ILE A 208 -11.99 -4.14 9.55
C ILE A 208 -11.56 -5.12 10.65
N THR A 209 -11.28 -4.64 11.86
CA THR A 209 -10.95 -5.49 13.00
C THR A 209 -12.09 -6.45 13.32
N TYR A 210 -13.32 -5.94 13.36
CA TYR A 210 -14.51 -6.76 13.56
C TYR A 210 -14.70 -7.77 12.41
N GLU A 211 -14.58 -7.32 11.16
CA GLU A 211 -14.73 -8.19 9.98
C GLU A 211 -13.71 -9.33 9.95
N LEU A 212 -12.42 -9.05 10.21
CA LEU A 212 -11.38 -10.09 10.25
C LEU A 212 -11.58 -11.08 11.40
N THR A 213 -12.09 -10.61 12.55
CA THR A 213 -12.42 -11.48 13.68
C THR A 213 -13.56 -12.44 13.33
N GLN A 214 -14.61 -11.93 12.69
CA GLN A 214 -15.73 -12.73 12.21
C GLN A 214 -15.30 -13.72 11.12
N LEU A 215 -14.49 -13.28 10.15
CA LEU A 215 -13.94 -14.15 9.11
C LEU A 215 -13.09 -15.28 9.69
N ARG A 216 -12.29 -15.02 10.73
CA ARG A 216 -11.50 -16.05 11.41
C ARG A 216 -12.39 -17.09 12.08
N ALA A 217 -13.40 -16.65 12.84
CA ALA A 217 -14.32 -17.56 13.49
C ALA A 217 -15.09 -18.41 12.46
N GLN A 218 -15.59 -17.78 11.40
CA GLN A 218 -16.39 -18.44 10.38
C GLN A 218 -15.58 -19.44 9.55
N VAL A 219 -14.31 -19.17 9.20
CA VAL A 219 -13.50 -20.17 8.47
C VAL A 219 -13.23 -21.40 9.30
N ILE A 220 -13.02 -21.24 10.62
CA ILE A 220 -12.76 -22.37 11.51
C ILE A 220 -14.02 -23.25 11.65
N SER A 221 -15.20 -22.65 11.78
CA SER A 221 -16.45 -23.39 12.03
C SER A 221 -17.25 -23.75 10.76
N ASP A 222 -17.07 -23.04 9.66
CA ASP A 222 -17.80 -23.22 8.40
C ASP A 222 -16.92 -22.96 7.16
N PRO A 223 -15.90 -23.81 6.89
CA PRO A 223 -15.02 -23.67 5.73
C PRO A 223 -15.76 -23.76 4.37
N LEU A 224 -16.80 -24.60 4.24
CA LEU A 224 -17.49 -24.79 2.97
C LEU A 224 -18.32 -23.56 2.56
N ALA A 225 -18.63 -22.64 3.47
CA ALA A 225 -19.19 -21.33 3.11
C ALA A 225 -18.20 -20.46 2.30
N PHE A 226 -16.91 -20.78 2.34
CA PHE A 226 -15.86 -20.14 1.56
C PHE A 226 -15.40 -21.01 0.40
N TRP A 227 -16.20 -21.97 -0.05
CA TRP A 227 -15.88 -22.78 -1.22
C TRP A 227 -16.73 -22.36 -2.42
N SER A 228 -16.09 -22.02 -3.53
CA SER A 228 -16.75 -21.80 -4.81
C SER A 228 -16.46 -22.98 -5.73
N PRO A 229 -17.49 -23.77 -6.12
CA PRO A 229 -17.31 -24.78 -7.15
C PRO A 229 -16.97 -24.11 -8.49
N ASP A 230 -16.07 -24.71 -9.26
CA ASP A 230 -15.75 -24.22 -10.61
C ASP A 230 -16.82 -24.74 -11.58
N ALA A 231 -17.55 -23.82 -12.22
CA ALA A 231 -18.60 -24.18 -13.19
C ALA A 231 -18.07 -24.85 -14.47
N ASP A 232 -16.78 -24.62 -14.78
CA ASP A 232 -16.14 -25.00 -16.06
C ASP A 232 -15.10 -26.13 -15.95
N ARG A 233 -14.90 -26.76 -14.77
CA ARG A 233 -13.89 -27.82 -14.58
C ARG A 233 -14.51 -29.20 -14.37
N SER A 234 -13.74 -30.21 -14.79
CA SER A 234 -13.99 -31.66 -14.69
C SER A 234 -14.78 -32.06 -13.45
N ALA A 235 -15.70 -33.02 -13.57
CA ALA A 235 -16.50 -33.62 -12.50
C ALA A 235 -15.67 -34.40 -11.45
N ALA A 236 -14.37 -34.11 -11.34
CA ALA A 236 -13.49 -34.67 -10.35
C ALA A 236 -13.78 -34.06 -8.96
N PRO A 237 -13.75 -34.87 -7.89
CA PRO A 237 -13.88 -34.38 -6.52
C PRO A 237 -12.87 -33.24 -6.23
N GLY A 238 -13.33 -32.17 -5.58
CA GLY A 238 -12.52 -30.99 -5.29
C GLY A 238 -12.38 -30.01 -6.46
N GLY A 239 -13.24 -30.10 -7.48
CA GLY A 239 -13.31 -29.18 -8.62
C GLY A 239 -13.81 -27.78 -8.23
N GLY A 240 -13.00 -27.00 -7.52
CA GLY A 240 -13.34 -25.65 -7.10
C GLY A 240 -12.17 -24.90 -6.48
N ARG A 241 -12.46 -23.76 -5.86
CA ARG A 241 -11.46 -22.91 -5.19
C ARG A 241 -12.01 -22.22 -3.95
N PRO A 242 -11.15 -21.91 -2.96
CA PRO A 242 -11.54 -21.05 -1.85
C PRO A 242 -11.95 -19.65 -2.35
N ASP A 243 -13.13 -19.19 -1.94
CA ASP A 243 -13.60 -17.82 -2.17
C ASP A 243 -12.79 -16.85 -1.30
N THR A 244 -12.02 -16.01 -1.97
CA THR A 244 -11.15 -15.01 -1.34
C THR A 244 -11.71 -13.59 -1.43
N ALA A 245 -12.90 -13.39 -2.00
CA ALA A 245 -13.44 -12.06 -2.30
C ALA A 245 -13.61 -11.18 -1.06
N ARG A 246 -14.07 -11.74 0.08
CA ARG A 246 -14.18 -11.02 1.35
C ARG A 246 -12.80 -10.61 1.90
N TYR A 247 -11.81 -11.48 1.80
CA TYR A 247 -10.43 -11.20 2.20
C TYR A 247 -9.80 -10.12 1.33
N ASP A 248 -10.02 -10.16 0.02
CA ASP A 248 -9.51 -9.14 -0.90
C ASP A 248 -10.16 -7.78 -0.63
N ARG A 249 -11.45 -7.74 -0.27
CA ARG A 249 -12.13 -6.50 0.14
C ARG A 249 -11.57 -5.95 1.45
N ALA A 250 -11.39 -6.79 2.47
CA ALA A 250 -10.78 -6.39 3.72
C ALA A 250 -9.33 -5.90 3.52
N ALA A 251 -8.56 -6.57 2.66
CA ALA A 251 -7.19 -6.17 2.31
C ALA A 251 -7.15 -4.80 1.64
N ARG A 252 -8.05 -4.55 0.67
CA ARG A 252 -8.16 -3.23 0.01
C ARG A 252 -8.57 -2.13 0.98
N ALA A 253 -9.58 -2.38 1.80
CA ALA A 253 -10.02 -1.42 2.81
C ALA A 253 -8.92 -1.09 3.82
N LEU A 254 -8.11 -2.07 4.21
CA LEU A 254 -6.97 -1.87 5.10
C LEU A 254 -5.87 -1.03 4.43
N GLU A 255 -5.58 -1.28 3.16
CA GLU A 255 -4.63 -0.51 2.37
C GLU A 255 -5.09 0.94 2.16
N ASP A 256 -6.38 1.16 1.91
CA ASP A 256 -6.96 2.50 1.79
C ASP A 256 -6.87 3.26 3.12
N ALA A 257 -7.21 2.61 4.25
CA ALA A 257 -7.05 3.18 5.58
C ALA A 257 -5.59 3.51 5.90
N ARG A 258 -4.64 2.64 5.50
CA ARG A 258 -3.19 2.88 5.66
C ARG A 258 -2.76 4.14 4.91
N ARG A 259 -3.17 4.29 3.64
CA ARG A 259 -2.84 5.48 2.83
C ARG A 259 -3.39 6.76 3.44
N GLU A 260 -4.62 6.73 3.95
CA GLU A 260 -5.21 7.88 4.61
C GLU A 260 -4.41 8.29 5.87
N ILE A 261 -3.98 7.31 6.67
CA ILE A 261 -3.15 7.57 7.86
C ILE A 261 -1.77 8.13 7.47
N GLU A 262 -1.16 7.61 6.40
CA GLU A 262 0.10 8.13 5.88
C GLU A 262 -0.03 9.56 5.36
N ALA A 263 -1.13 9.88 4.67
CA ALA A 263 -1.40 11.25 4.24
C ALA A 263 -1.51 12.21 5.44
N VAL A 264 -2.15 11.79 6.54
CA VAL A 264 -2.19 12.61 7.78
C VAL A 264 -0.79 12.78 8.36
N LEU A 265 0.04 11.73 8.36
CA LEU A 265 1.43 11.83 8.83
C LEU A 265 2.24 12.82 7.97
N ASP A 266 2.10 12.75 6.65
CA ASP A 266 2.80 13.64 5.73
C ASP A 266 2.41 15.11 5.94
N VAL A 267 1.12 15.40 6.09
CA VAL A 267 0.62 16.75 6.40
C VAL A 267 1.19 17.27 7.73
N ARG A 268 1.28 16.41 8.75
CA ARG A 268 1.87 16.78 10.04
C ARG A 268 3.34 17.11 9.92
N GLN A 269 4.11 16.26 9.26
CA GLN A 269 5.54 16.46 9.05
C GLN A 269 5.81 17.71 8.22
N ASP A 270 5.00 17.96 7.19
CA ASP A 270 5.13 19.13 6.35
C ASP A 270 4.91 20.43 7.13
N ALA A 271 3.82 20.49 7.91
CA ALA A 271 3.54 21.63 8.78
C ALA A 271 4.67 21.88 9.80
N GLU A 272 5.28 20.83 10.35
CA GLU A 272 6.42 20.95 11.26
C GLU A 272 7.66 21.53 10.55
N ARG A 273 7.97 21.06 9.33
CA ARG A 273 9.06 21.62 8.52
C ARG A 273 8.84 23.09 8.21
N ARG A 274 7.65 23.45 7.76
CA ARG A 274 7.27 24.84 7.43
C ARG A 274 7.37 25.76 8.64
N LEU A 275 6.87 25.36 9.81
CA LEU A 275 7.02 26.12 11.06
C LEU A 275 8.49 26.30 11.48
N MET A 276 9.33 25.28 11.28
CA MET A 276 10.77 25.38 11.56
C MET A 276 11.46 26.38 10.62
N GLN A 277 11.14 26.34 9.33
CA GLN A 277 11.68 27.27 8.33
C GLN A 277 11.25 28.72 8.62
N LEU A 278 9.95 28.94 8.90
CA LEU A 278 9.41 30.24 9.29
C LEU A 278 10.14 30.84 10.48
N ARG A 279 10.39 30.03 11.51
CA ARG A 279 11.14 30.47 12.70
C ARG A 279 12.57 30.88 12.36
N ASP A 280 13.25 30.16 11.47
CA ASP A 280 14.60 30.53 11.02
C ASP A 280 14.60 31.84 10.23
N VAL A 281 13.64 32.03 9.30
CA VAL A 281 13.49 33.26 8.51
C VAL A 281 13.25 34.47 9.42
N LEU A 282 12.31 34.38 10.37
CA LEU A 282 12.04 35.46 11.31
C LEU A 282 13.25 35.74 12.23
N SER A 283 13.94 34.69 12.70
CA SER A 283 15.17 34.85 13.49
C SER A 283 16.30 35.53 12.70
N ARG A 284 16.37 35.33 11.38
CA ARG A 284 17.30 36.07 10.50
C ARG A 284 16.87 37.52 10.36
N ALA A 285 15.58 37.80 10.16
CA ALA A 285 15.06 39.15 10.06
C ALA A 285 15.35 39.96 11.33
N ASP A 286 15.14 39.37 12.52
CA ASP A 286 15.43 40.02 13.80
C ASP A 286 16.91 40.35 13.99
N ARG A 287 17.80 39.44 13.59
CA ARG A 287 19.24 39.68 13.62
C ARG A 287 19.62 40.84 12.71
N THR A 288 19.14 40.83 11.46
CA THR A 288 19.40 41.91 10.50
C THR A 288 18.83 43.26 10.98
N LEU A 289 17.65 43.29 11.59
CA LEU A 289 17.11 44.51 12.19
C LEU A 289 17.95 44.99 13.38
N THR A 290 18.48 44.07 14.19
CA THR A 290 19.37 44.42 15.31
C THR A 290 20.69 45.01 14.81
N GLU A 291 21.29 44.39 13.79
CA GLU A 291 22.47 44.92 13.10
C GLU A 291 22.18 46.31 12.51
N ALA A 292 21.03 46.51 11.87
CA ALA A 292 20.64 47.81 11.33
C ALA A 292 20.51 48.88 12.42
N ARG A 293 19.98 48.54 13.61
CA ARG A 293 19.91 49.48 14.75
C ARG A 293 21.29 49.83 15.29
N GLN A 294 22.19 48.86 15.41
CA GLN A 294 23.58 49.09 15.82
C GLN A 294 24.31 49.98 14.81
N ALA A 295 24.23 49.65 13.52
CA ALA A 295 24.80 50.44 12.44
C ALA A 295 24.26 51.89 12.43
N ARG A 296 22.97 52.08 12.71
CA ARG A 296 22.37 53.42 12.81
C ARG A 296 22.99 54.23 13.93
N GLY A 297 23.20 53.63 15.10
CA GLY A 297 23.91 54.27 16.21
C GLY A 297 25.33 54.69 15.82
N GLU A 298 26.05 53.82 15.10
CA GLU A 298 27.39 54.14 14.61
C GLU A 298 27.41 55.27 13.58
N VAL A 299 26.48 55.27 12.62
CA VAL A 299 26.38 56.30 11.57
C VAL A 299 26.09 57.66 12.21
N LEU A 300 25.12 57.73 13.11
CA LEU A 300 24.76 58.97 13.81
C LEU A 300 25.91 59.50 14.68
N ALA A 301 26.77 58.63 15.20
CA ALA A 301 27.97 59.03 15.93
C ALA A 301 29.12 59.52 15.01
N LYS A 302 29.27 58.91 13.83
CA LYS A 302 30.41 59.14 12.93
C LYS A 302 30.16 60.19 11.85
N ILE A 303 28.90 60.49 11.51
CA ILE A 303 28.52 61.32 10.38
C ILE A 303 27.61 62.47 10.86
N ALA A 304 28.05 63.69 10.60
CA ALA A 304 27.30 64.90 10.93
C ALA A 304 26.12 65.08 9.96
N ALA A 305 24.99 65.56 10.48
CA ALA A 305 23.83 66.00 9.69
C ALA A 305 23.26 64.95 8.69
N SER A 306 23.46 63.65 8.95
CA SER A 306 22.87 62.60 8.14
C SER A 306 21.47 62.23 8.66
N GLU A 307 20.47 62.38 7.80
CA GLU A 307 19.13 61.86 8.05
C GLU A 307 19.12 60.34 7.82
N VAL A 308 19.44 59.59 8.89
CA VAL A 308 19.41 58.12 8.85
C VAL A 308 18.01 57.62 9.18
N PRO A 309 17.35 56.84 8.29
CA PRO A 309 16.01 56.32 8.51
C PRO A 309 15.88 55.59 9.85
N ALA A 310 14.70 55.70 10.48
CA ALA A 310 14.40 54.92 11.68
C ALA A 310 14.24 53.44 11.32
N VAL A 311 14.91 52.57 12.09
CA VAL A 311 14.77 51.11 11.95
C VAL A 311 13.66 50.65 12.89
N SER A 312 12.66 49.97 12.34
CA SER A 312 11.53 49.42 13.10
C SER A 312 11.97 48.39 14.15
N GLY A 313 11.11 48.18 15.16
CA GLY A 313 11.27 47.13 16.17
C GLY A 313 11.13 45.71 15.60
N PRO A 314 11.33 44.67 16.42
CA PRO A 314 11.03 43.28 16.03
C PRO A 314 9.58 43.15 15.57
N PRO A 315 9.26 42.29 14.57
CA PRO A 315 7.90 42.10 14.09
C PRO A 315 7.12 41.23 15.08
N THR A 316 6.65 41.82 16.17
CA THR A 316 5.95 41.12 17.27
C THR A 316 4.67 40.42 16.79
N ALA A 317 3.90 41.07 15.93
CA ALA A 317 2.67 40.49 15.37
C ALA A 317 2.93 39.19 14.58
N LEU A 318 4.07 39.07 13.89
CA LEU A 318 4.43 37.84 13.17
C LEU A 318 4.85 36.72 14.13
N HIS A 319 5.50 37.06 15.23
CA HIS A 319 5.84 36.09 16.28
C HIS A 319 4.61 35.56 17.01
N GLU A 320 3.63 36.43 17.29
CA GLU A 320 2.33 36.04 17.87
C GLU A 320 1.56 35.11 16.93
N GLN A 321 1.54 35.43 15.63
CA GLN A 321 0.91 34.59 14.62
C GLN A 321 1.64 33.25 14.41
N LEU A 322 2.98 33.23 14.47
CA LEU A 322 3.76 31.98 14.46
C LEU A 322 3.42 31.10 15.67
N THR A 323 3.25 31.72 16.85
CA THR A 323 2.84 31.01 18.07
C THR A 323 1.43 30.43 17.91
N THR A 324 0.51 31.22 17.35
CA THR A 324 -0.86 30.78 17.03
C THR A 324 -0.85 29.60 16.03
N ALA A 325 -0.01 29.65 15.00
CA ALA A 325 0.16 28.55 14.05
C ALA A 325 0.69 27.27 14.74
N ALA A 326 1.64 27.41 15.67
CA ALA A 326 2.12 26.28 16.46
C ALA A 326 1.03 25.68 17.37
N GLU A 327 0.10 26.49 17.88
CA GLU A 327 -1.07 26.02 18.64
C GLU A 327 -2.09 25.30 17.76
N TYR A 328 -2.40 25.82 16.56
CA TYR A 328 -3.27 25.13 15.60
C TYR A 328 -2.71 23.76 15.21
N ARG A 329 -1.39 23.65 15.00
CA ARG A 329 -0.72 22.35 14.78
C ARG A 329 -0.90 21.41 15.97
N ARG A 330 -0.72 21.89 17.21
CA ARG A 330 -0.86 21.07 18.42
C ARG A 330 -2.27 20.49 18.58
N HIS A 331 -3.29 21.24 18.19
CA HIS A 331 -4.70 20.83 18.27
C HIS A 331 -5.24 20.27 16.94
N ALA A 332 -4.37 19.93 15.98
CA ALA A 332 -4.74 19.35 14.69
C ALA A 332 -5.79 20.17 13.89
N GLN A 333 -5.78 21.51 14.02
CA GLN A 333 -6.71 22.41 13.31
C GLN A 333 -6.18 22.74 11.90
N TRP A 334 -6.07 21.72 11.04
CA TRP A 334 -5.41 21.80 9.72
C TRP A 334 -6.03 22.85 8.79
N HIS A 335 -7.36 22.97 8.80
CA HIS A 335 -8.11 23.92 7.97
C HIS A 335 -7.78 25.39 8.28
N ARG A 336 -7.39 25.69 9.52
CA ARG A 336 -6.93 27.03 9.94
C ARG A 336 -5.43 27.20 9.78
N LEU A 337 -4.68 26.11 9.96
CA LEU A 337 -3.22 26.13 9.89
C LEU A 337 -2.72 26.42 8.47
N SER A 338 -3.25 25.73 7.45
CA SER A 338 -2.76 25.85 6.07
C SER A 338 -2.77 27.31 5.56
N PRO A 339 -3.91 28.03 5.54
CA PRO A 339 -3.93 29.40 5.03
C PRO A 339 -3.10 30.35 5.88
N LEU A 340 -2.99 30.09 7.20
CA LEU A 340 -2.15 30.89 8.08
C LEU A 340 -0.66 30.70 7.74
N LEU A 341 -0.20 29.47 7.52
CA LEU A 341 1.18 29.18 7.12
C LEU A 341 1.52 29.84 5.78
N ASP A 342 0.66 29.70 4.77
CA ASP A 342 0.89 30.31 3.45
C ASP A 342 1.05 31.83 3.57
N SER A 343 0.19 32.49 4.35
CA SER A 343 0.28 33.93 4.58
C SER A 343 1.51 34.34 5.41
N LEU A 344 1.93 33.50 6.35
CA LEU A 344 3.08 33.77 7.21
C LEU A 344 4.39 33.63 6.45
N GLU A 345 4.49 32.70 5.50
CA GLU A 345 5.68 32.47 4.69
C GLU A 345 6.00 33.71 3.85
N GLN A 346 5.01 34.18 3.08
CA GLN A 346 5.16 35.40 2.29
C GLN A 346 5.56 36.59 3.16
N ARG A 347 4.85 36.79 4.28
CA ARG A 347 5.10 37.95 5.16
C ARG A 347 6.45 37.87 5.87
N ALA A 348 6.91 36.68 6.24
CA ALA A 348 8.22 36.51 6.86
C ALA A 348 9.36 36.80 5.88
N GLU A 349 9.20 36.40 4.61
CA GLU A 349 10.15 36.75 3.55
C GLU A 349 10.18 38.25 3.27
N ASP A 350 9.01 38.89 3.18
CA ASP A 350 8.87 40.33 3.01
C ASP A 350 9.53 41.11 4.16
N GLU A 351 9.40 40.63 5.41
CA GLU A 351 10.11 41.22 6.55
C GLU A 351 11.62 41.08 6.46
N LEU A 352 12.11 39.90 6.06
CA LEU A 352 13.54 39.68 5.89
C LEU A 352 14.11 40.58 4.80
N HIS A 353 13.37 40.77 3.70
CA HIS A 353 13.74 41.71 2.65
C HIS A 353 13.81 43.14 3.19
N ARG A 354 12.75 43.59 3.86
CA ARG A 354 12.70 44.93 4.46
C ARG A 354 13.78 45.19 5.50
N ALA A 355 14.13 44.17 6.30
CA ALA A 355 15.21 44.25 7.27
C ALA A 355 16.56 44.49 6.56
N ARG A 356 16.83 43.78 5.46
CA ARG A 356 18.04 43.95 4.64
C ARG A 356 18.10 45.31 3.96
N GLU A 357 16.97 45.78 3.43
CA GLU A 357 16.86 47.13 2.86
C GLU A 357 17.14 48.19 3.92
N SER A 358 16.60 48.02 5.13
CA SER A 358 16.84 48.92 6.26
C SER A 358 18.32 48.96 6.65
N LEU A 359 18.99 47.81 6.75
CA LEU A 359 20.43 47.74 7.02
C LEU A 359 21.24 48.45 5.93
N THR A 360 20.90 48.22 4.67
CA THR A 360 21.56 48.84 3.51
C THR A 360 21.39 50.37 3.54
N ALA A 361 20.16 50.86 3.72
CA ALA A 361 19.87 52.29 3.81
C ALA A 361 20.62 52.96 4.97
N VAL A 362 20.68 52.30 6.12
CA VAL A 362 21.39 52.82 7.30
C VAL A 362 22.90 52.90 7.09
N THR A 363 23.50 51.90 6.44
CA THR A 363 24.95 51.82 6.25
C THR A 363 25.46 52.63 5.05
N ALA A 364 24.57 53.05 4.15
CA ALA A 364 24.93 53.81 2.94
C ALA A 364 25.83 55.05 3.22
N PRO A 365 25.58 55.90 4.24
CA PRO A 365 26.44 57.04 4.52
C PRO A 365 27.88 56.66 4.89
N LEU A 366 28.07 55.56 5.64
CA LEU A 366 29.41 55.05 5.96
C LEU A 366 30.11 54.48 4.72
N ALA A 367 29.36 53.84 3.82
CA ALA A 367 29.89 53.36 2.54
C ALA A 367 30.38 54.52 1.68
N VAL A 368 29.59 55.60 1.55
CA VAL A 368 29.99 56.83 0.83
C VAL A 368 31.27 57.43 1.44
N ARG A 369 31.37 57.46 2.78
CA ARG A 369 32.60 57.92 3.46
C ARG A 369 33.82 57.07 3.09
N ALA A 370 33.68 55.76 3.05
CA ALA A 370 34.76 54.84 2.68
C ALA A 370 35.16 55.00 1.21
N GLU A 371 34.19 55.18 0.32
CA GLU A 371 34.43 55.45 -1.10
C GLU A 371 35.20 56.77 -1.31
N LEU A 372 34.79 57.86 -0.66
CA LEU A 372 35.47 59.15 -0.75
C LEU A 372 36.93 59.07 -0.26
N ARG A 373 37.20 58.28 0.78
CA ARG A 373 38.58 58.01 1.23
C ARG A 373 39.39 57.28 0.17
N GLY A 374 38.85 56.19 -0.38
CA GLY A 374 39.51 55.44 -1.46
C GLY A 374 39.76 56.30 -2.71
N ARG A 375 38.79 57.15 -3.10
CA ARG A 375 38.93 58.11 -4.19
C ARG A 375 40.03 59.13 -3.91
N LEU A 376 40.09 59.70 -2.70
CA LEU A 376 41.14 60.65 -2.32
C LEU A 376 42.53 60.01 -2.41
N ASP A 377 42.68 58.80 -1.88
CA ASP A 377 43.95 58.06 -1.91
C ASP A 377 44.38 57.69 -3.34
N ALA A 378 43.44 57.32 -4.20
CA ALA A 378 43.71 57.04 -5.62
C ALA A 378 44.23 58.29 -6.38
N TYR A 379 43.60 59.46 -6.17
CA TYR A 379 44.05 60.69 -6.81
C TYR A 379 45.39 61.20 -6.25
N LYS A 380 45.66 60.97 -4.96
CA LYS A 380 46.98 61.22 -4.37
C LYS A 380 48.07 60.39 -5.05
N ALA A 381 47.80 59.09 -5.23
CA ALA A 381 48.73 58.21 -5.94
C ALA A 381 48.94 58.66 -7.39
N LYS A 382 47.87 59.13 -8.07
CA LYS A 382 47.96 59.69 -9.42
C LYS A 382 48.84 60.94 -9.47
N ALA A 383 48.62 61.92 -8.59
CA ALA A 383 49.43 63.13 -8.51
C ALA A 383 50.91 62.80 -8.27
N ALA A 384 51.20 61.85 -7.37
CA ALA A 384 52.57 61.42 -7.09
C ALA A 384 53.27 60.77 -8.29
N ARG A 385 52.56 59.95 -9.08
CA ARG A 385 53.11 59.32 -10.30
C ARG A 385 53.52 60.32 -11.38
N HIS A 386 52.92 61.51 -11.38
CA HIS A 386 53.23 62.58 -12.33
C HIS A 386 54.18 63.65 -11.76
N GLY A 387 54.82 63.39 -10.61
CA GLY A 387 55.78 64.31 -10.01
C GLY A 387 55.17 65.54 -9.32
N LEU A 388 53.85 65.60 -9.19
CA LEU A 388 53.11 66.73 -8.60
C LEU A 388 52.88 66.57 -7.10
N ALA A 389 53.66 65.71 -6.44
CA ALA A 389 53.49 65.39 -5.01
C ALA A 389 53.85 66.57 -4.08
N GLU A 390 54.75 67.45 -4.52
CA GLU A 390 55.27 68.57 -3.73
C GLU A 390 54.59 69.91 -4.06
N ASP A 391 53.59 69.92 -4.95
CA ASP A 391 52.82 71.11 -5.25
C ASP A 391 52.11 71.60 -3.96
N PRO A 392 52.41 72.83 -3.48
CA PRO A 392 51.82 73.36 -2.26
C PRO A 392 50.29 73.42 -2.31
N LEU A 393 49.70 73.72 -3.47
CA LEU A 393 48.25 73.85 -3.64
C LEU A 393 47.55 72.49 -3.57
N LEU A 394 48.14 71.46 -4.19
CA LEU A 394 47.63 70.09 -4.13
C LEU A 394 47.74 69.52 -2.72
N THR A 395 48.85 69.81 -2.02
CA THR A 395 49.07 69.39 -0.64
C THR A 395 48.03 70.01 0.30
N GLU A 396 47.79 71.32 0.19
CA GLU A 396 46.77 72.00 1.00
C GLU A 396 45.37 71.42 0.76
N ARG A 397 44.97 71.28 -0.51
CA ARG A 397 43.65 70.74 -0.88
C ARG A 397 43.49 69.28 -0.42
N TYR A 398 44.54 68.46 -0.51
CA TYR A 398 44.57 67.10 0.01
C TYR A 398 44.38 67.08 1.53
N ASP A 399 45.12 67.91 2.26
CA ASP A 399 45.05 67.96 3.72
C ASP A 399 43.69 68.44 4.22
N VAL A 400 43.05 69.39 3.53
CA VAL A 400 41.67 69.81 3.82
C VAL A 400 40.70 68.64 3.67
N ALA A 401 40.75 67.93 2.53
CA ALA A 401 39.89 66.77 2.28
C ALA A 401 40.15 65.63 3.29
N ARG A 402 41.41 65.37 3.61
CA ARG A 402 41.81 64.34 4.60
C ARG A 402 41.34 64.67 6.00
N ARG A 403 41.49 65.92 6.46
CA ARG A 403 41.00 66.34 7.78
C ARG A 403 39.49 66.13 7.91
N MET A 404 38.73 66.49 6.88
CA MET A 404 37.28 66.31 6.87
C MET A 404 36.87 64.83 6.86
N LEU A 405 37.53 63.98 6.06
CA LEU A 405 37.17 62.55 5.96
C LEU A 405 37.60 61.71 7.16
N TRP A 406 38.61 62.12 7.94
CA TRP A 406 39.10 61.42 9.13
C TRP A 406 38.62 62.01 10.46
N SER A 407 37.86 63.10 10.45
CA SER A 407 37.21 63.62 11.67
C SER A 407 35.96 62.81 12.05
N ALA A 408 35.54 62.91 13.31
CA ALA A 408 34.25 62.42 13.76
C ALA A 408 33.61 63.49 14.66
N PRO A 409 32.40 63.98 14.35
CA PRO A 409 31.54 63.59 13.22
C PRO A 409 31.99 64.23 11.88
N CYS A 410 31.84 63.48 10.77
CA CYS A 410 32.21 63.90 9.41
C CYS A 410 31.00 64.49 8.68
N ASP A 411 31.10 65.72 8.17
CA ASP A 411 30.13 66.27 7.22
C ASP A 411 30.42 65.69 5.82
N LEU A 412 29.58 64.76 5.37
CA LEU A 412 29.76 64.08 4.10
C LEU A 412 29.69 65.03 2.89
N ARG A 413 28.78 66.01 2.92
CA ARG A 413 28.62 66.94 1.79
C ARG A 413 29.85 67.82 1.67
N ALA A 414 30.31 68.39 2.79
CA ALA A 414 31.53 69.19 2.81
C ALA A 414 32.77 68.38 2.39
N ALA A 415 32.88 67.12 2.85
CA ALA A 415 33.97 66.23 2.49
C ALA A 415 33.96 65.88 0.99
N GLU A 416 32.80 65.60 0.40
CA GLU A 416 32.65 65.34 -1.04
C GLU A 416 33.11 66.54 -1.87
N HIS A 417 32.66 67.76 -1.53
CA HIS A 417 33.12 68.99 -2.19
C HIS A 417 34.63 69.21 -2.06
N ALA A 418 35.23 68.88 -0.91
CA ALA A 418 36.68 68.98 -0.72
C ALA A 418 37.45 67.98 -1.61
N VAL A 419 36.97 66.73 -1.71
CA VAL A 419 37.54 65.70 -2.60
C VAL A 419 37.43 66.11 -4.06
N LEU A 420 36.27 66.63 -4.50
CA LEU A 420 36.08 67.11 -5.87
C LEU A 420 37.03 68.26 -6.22
N ARG A 421 37.21 69.24 -5.33
CA ARG A 421 38.16 70.35 -5.54
C ARG A 421 39.61 69.87 -5.67
N TYR A 422 39.99 68.84 -4.91
CA TYR A 422 41.30 68.21 -5.06
C TYR A 422 41.41 67.47 -6.42
N GLN A 423 40.38 66.72 -6.81
CA GLN A 423 40.36 66.03 -8.11
C GLN A 423 40.49 66.99 -9.30
N GLN A 424 39.77 68.11 -9.25
CA GLN A 424 39.87 69.18 -10.25
C GLN A 424 41.27 69.79 -10.28
N ALA A 425 41.86 70.08 -9.12
CA ALA A 425 43.22 70.61 -9.02
C ALA A 425 44.25 69.66 -9.67
N VAL A 426 44.14 68.35 -9.39
CA VAL A 426 45.02 67.34 -9.99
C VAL A 426 44.78 67.24 -11.49
N ALA A 427 43.54 67.35 -11.96
CA ALA A 427 43.24 67.33 -13.40
C ALA A 427 43.80 68.57 -14.13
N GLU A 428 43.63 69.76 -13.54
CA GLU A 428 44.16 71.02 -14.07
C GLU A 428 45.68 71.01 -14.14
N ALA A 429 46.36 70.51 -13.10
CA ALA A 429 47.83 70.40 -13.07
C ALA A 429 48.39 69.35 -14.07
N LEU A 430 47.55 68.44 -14.56
CA LEU A 430 47.90 67.44 -15.58
C LEU A 430 47.59 67.92 -17.01
N LEU A 431 46.86 69.03 -17.18
CA LEU A 431 46.65 69.63 -18.50
C LEU A 431 47.95 70.32 -18.96
N PRO A 432 48.36 70.16 -20.22
CA PRO A 432 49.50 70.89 -20.76
C PRO A 432 49.22 72.41 -20.75
N PRO A 433 50.23 73.27 -20.51
CA PRO A 433 50.04 74.71 -20.55
C PRO A 433 49.53 75.14 -21.92
N ASP A 434 48.47 75.94 -21.94
CA ASP A 434 47.85 76.48 -23.16
C ASP A 434 48.91 77.29 -23.95
N PRO A 435 49.13 77.03 -25.26
CA PRO A 435 49.99 77.89 -26.06
C PRO A 435 49.32 79.25 -26.20
N GLY A 436 49.82 80.24 -25.45
CA GLY A 436 49.34 81.62 -25.50
C GLY A 436 49.29 82.19 -26.94
N PRO A 437 48.45 83.21 -27.19
CA PRO A 437 48.22 83.73 -28.52
C PRO A 437 49.54 84.25 -29.12
N GLY A 438 49.97 83.65 -30.22
CA GLY A 438 51.14 84.09 -30.98
C GLY A 438 50.99 85.56 -31.42
N PRO A 439 52.08 86.33 -31.45
CA PRO A 439 52.01 87.75 -31.74
C PRO A 439 51.53 88.01 -33.17
N ALA A 440 50.54 88.89 -33.28
CA ALA A 440 50.11 89.50 -34.53
C ALA A 440 51.12 90.58 -34.94
N ASP A 441 51.95 90.31 -35.94
CA ASP A 441 52.72 91.35 -36.64
C ASP A 441 51.83 92.00 -37.70
N GLY A 442 51.43 93.25 -37.43
CA GLY A 442 50.88 94.21 -38.39
C GLY A 442 51.98 95.09 -39.01
N PRO A 443 51.65 95.89 -40.04
CA PRO A 443 52.51 96.16 -41.19
C PRO A 443 53.28 97.49 -41.14
N GLN A 444 54.45 97.55 -41.80
CA GLN A 444 55.13 98.76 -42.33
C GLN A 444 55.95 98.27 -43.55
N GLY A 445 55.91 98.83 -44.77
CA GLY A 445 55.87 100.24 -45.16
C GLY A 445 57.18 100.53 -45.91
N GLU A 446 57.06 100.94 -47.17
CA GLU A 446 58.10 101.11 -48.21
C GLU A 446 59.30 102.00 -47.85
N ALA A 447 60.47 101.66 -48.45
CA ALA A 447 61.33 102.59 -49.18
C ALA A 447 62.25 101.81 -50.14
#